data_AF-A0A4Y2LRY1-F1
#
_entry.id   AF-A0A4Y2LRY1-F1
#
_cell.length_a   1.000
_cell.length_b   1.000
_cell.length_c   1.000
_cell.angle_alpha   90.00
_cell.angle_beta   90.00
_cell.angle_gamma   90.00
#
_symmetry.space_group_name_H-M   'P 1'
#
loop_
_entity.id
_entity.type
_entity.pdbx_description
1 polymer ?
#
loop_
_entity_poly.entity_id
_entity_poly.type
_entity_poly.pdbx_seq_one_letter_code
_entity_poly.pdbx_strand_id
1 'polypeptide(L)' 'MGTLSMPIDEAAETPKCSPGTSNTVSPFDISPVPNIKKRTTTRGRKATRFSFITGSPYKDQLTKSLEKSLPRRRP' A
#
# COMPACT_ATOMS: atom_id res chain seq x y z
N MET A 1 17.78 -2.17 -57.84
CA MET A 1 16.93 -2.31 -56.64
C MET A 1 17.85 -2.32 -55.43
N GLY A 2 18.13 -1.15 -54.86
CA GLY A 2 19.19 -0.96 -53.85
C GLY A 2 18.73 -1.32 -52.44
N THR A 3 19.61 -1.97 -51.68
CA THR A 3 19.44 -2.21 -50.24
C THR A 3 19.85 -0.95 -49.47
N LEU A 4 18.91 -0.34 -48.76
CA LEU A 4 19.21 0.75 -47.84
C LEU A 4 19.74 0.14 -46.53
N SER A 5 21.05 0.19 -46.31
CA SER A 5 21.65 -0.15 -45.02
C SER A 5 21.45 1.01 -44.05
N MET A 6 20.67 0.81 -42.99
CA MET A 6 20.68 1.73 -41.84
C MET A 6 21.94 1.46 -41.00
N PRO A 7 22.72 2.48 -40.61
CA PRO A 7 23.75 2.31 -39.61
C PRO A 7 23.10 2.01 -38.27
N ILE A 8 23.58 0.97 -37.59
CA ILE A 8 23.22 0.68 -36.21
C ILE A 8 24.07 1.60 -35.36
N ASP A 9 23.48 2.68 -34.85
CA ASP A 9 24.13 3.49 -33.83
C ASP A 9 24.31 2.63 -32.57
N GLU A 10 25.58 2.37 -32.24
CA GLU A 10 26.05 1.72 -31.03
C GLU A 10 25.86 2.68 -29.84
N ALA A 11 24.60 2.92 -29.47
CA ALA A 11 24.22 3.62 -28.25
C ALA A 11 22.78 3.26 -27.87
N ALA A 12 22.48 1.96 -27.76
CA ALA A 12 21.36 1.53 -26.94
C ALA A 12 21.77 1.73 -25.48
N GLU A 13 21.75 2.99 -25.03
CA GLU A 13 21.72 3.32 -23.61
C GLU A 13 20.63 2.44 -23.00
N THR A 14 21.02 1.49 -22.15
CA THR A 14 20.08 0.74 -21.34
C THR A 14 19.14 1.78 -20.72
N PRO A 15 17.81 1.68 -20.86
CA PRO A 15 16.95 2.58 -20.12
C PRO A 15 17.29 2.35 -18.66
N LYS A 16 17.99 3.32 -18.04
CA LYS A 16 18.30 3.26 -16.62
C LYS A 16 16.96 3.12 -15.94
N CYS A 17 16.70 1.93 -15.41
CA CYS A 17 15.53 1.68 -14.60
C CYS A 17 15.58 2.72 -13.50
N SER A 18 14.68 3.71 -13.58
CA SER A 18 14.46 4.64 -12.48
C SER A 18 14.18 3.77 -11.25
N PRO A 19 14.75 4.07 -10.07
CA PRO A 19 14.44 3.33 -8.86
C PRO A 19 12.92 3.24 -8.75
N GLY A 20 12.40 2.03 -8.95
CA GLY A 20 10.97 1.84 -9.08
C GLY A 20 10.30 2.38 -7.84
N THR A 21 9.35 3.30 -7.99
CA THR A 21 8.47 3.73 -6.90
C THR A 21 7.47 2.64 -6.50
N SER A 22 7.67 1.41 -6.99
CA SER A 22 6.92 0.24 -6.57
C SER A 22 7.19 0.01 -5.09
N ASN A 23 6.33 0.58 -4.25
CA ASN A 23 6.20 0.22 -2.84
C ASN A 23 5.62 -1.20 -2.78
N THR A 24 6.40 -2.19 -3.20
CA THR A 24 6.07 -3.60 -3.07
C THR A 24 6.20 -3.92 -1.59
N VAL A 25 5.09 -3.80 -0.87
CA VAL A 25 5.01 -4.17 0.53
C VAL A 25 4.81 -5.68 0.60
N SER A 26 5.83 -6.39 1.05
CA SER A 26 5.72 -7.80 1.37
C SER A 26 4.83 -7.98 2.60
N PRO A 27 4.09 -9.10 2.72
CA PRO A 27 3.40 -9.44 3.96
C PRO A 27 4.31 -9.42 5.20
N PHE A 28 5.62 -9.68 5.02
CA PHE A 28 6.63 -9.64 6.08
C PHE A 28 7.01 -8.22 6.52
N ASP A 29 6.76 -7.21 5.69
CA ASP A 29 7.04 -5.80 6.02
C ASP A 29 5.94 -5.20 6.90
N ILE A 30 4.81 -5.89 7.05
CA ILE A 30 3.65 -5.42 7.80
C ILE A 30 3.75 -5.92 9.24
N SER A 31 4.13 -5.02 10.15
CA SER A 31 4.22 -5.30 11.58
C SER A 31 3.43 -4.29 12.42
N PRO A 32 2.69 -4.74 13.46
CA PRO A 32 2.40 -6.14 13.79
C PRO A 32 1.41 -6.78 12.80
N VAL A 33 1.27 -8.11 12.84
CA VAL A 33 0.32 -8.84 11.98
C VAL A 33 -1.09 -8.24 12.13
N PRO A 34 -1.71 -7.75 11.04
CA PRO A 34 -3.00 -7.08 11.13
C PRO A 34 -4.09 -8.02 11.64
N ASN A 35 -4.88 -7.55 12.60
CA ASN A 35 -6.01 -8.32 13.11
C ASN A 35 -7.20 -8.27 12.14
N ILE A 36 -7.51 -9.41 11.53
CA ILE A 36 -8.63 -9.54 10.59
C ILE A 36 -9.93 -9.73 11.36
N LYS A 37 -10.79 -8.70 11.33
CA LYS A 37 -12.11 -8.73 11.98
C LYS A 37 -13.22 -8.76 10.92
N LYS A 38 -14.31 -9.47 11.21
CA LYS A 38 -15.52 -9.42 10.38
C LYS A 38 -16.24 -8.11 10.65
N ARG A 39 -16.50 -7.32 9.61
CA ARG A 39 -17.29 -6.08 9.72
C ARG A 39 -18.31 -5.98 8.61
N THR A 40 -19.46 -5.40 8.95
CA THR A 40 -20.51 -5.04 8.01
C THR A 40 -20.31 -3.58 7.59
N THR A 41 -20.39 -3.29 6.30
CA THR A 41 -20.32 -1.90 5.80
C THR A 41 -21.72 -1.31 5.70
N THR A 42 -21.84 0.01 5.84
CA THR A 42 -23.12 0.74 5.75
C THR A 42 -23.84 0.59 4.41
N ARG A 43 -23.14 0.29 3.31
CA ARG A 43 -23.72 0.21 1.95
C ARG A 43 -24.38 -1.15 1.63
N GLY A 44 -25.00 -1.82 2.60
CA GLY A 44 -25.76 -3.07 2.39
C GLY A 44 -24.96 -4.26 1.84
N ARG A 45 -23.62 -4.20 1.87
CA ARG A 45 -22.77 -5.33 1.45
C ARG A 45 -22.75 -6.40 2.54
N LYS A 46 -22.63 -7.67 2.11
CA LYS A 46 -22.42 -8.80 3.03
C LYS A 46 -21.19 -8.55 3.89
N ALA A 47 -21.27 -8.96 5.15
CA ALA A 47 -20.20 -8.79 6.11
C ALA A 47 -18.98 -9.62 5.72
N THR A 48 -17.82 -8.96 5.64
CA THR A 48 -16.56 -9.57 5.19
C THR A 48 -15.48 -9.37 6.25
N ARG A 49 -14.49 -10.28 6.26
CA ARG A 49 -13.32 -10.25 7.13
C ARG A 49 -12.22 -9.42 6.47
N PHE A 50 -11.80 -8.34 7.11
CA PHE A 50 -10.68 -7.52 6.64
C PHE A 50 -9.98 -6.81 7.80
N SER A 51 -8.80 -6.25 7.52
CA SER A 51 -8.01 -5.43 8.43
C SER A 51 -7.66 -4.10 7.75
N PHE A 52 -7.45 -3.06 8.55
CA PHE A 52 -7.01 -1.75 8.06
C PHE A 52 -5.51 -1.62 8.31
N ILE A 53 -4.75 -1.29 7.26
CA ILE A 53 -3.29 -1.13 7.31
C ILE A 53 -2.97 0.33 7.07
N THR A 54 -2.19 0.95 7.95
CA THR A 54 -1.79 2.35 7.85
C THR A 54 -0.32 2.54 8.23
N GLY A 55 0.34 3.46 7.53
CA GLY A 55 1.69 3.92 7.87
C GLY A 55 1.65 5.17 8.77
N SER A 56 2.82 5.54 9.31
CA SER A 56 3.04 6.87 9.92
C SER A 56 2.97 7.96 8.83
N PRO A 57 2.44 9.17 9.09
CA PRO A 57 1.97 9.71 10.39
C PRO A 57 0.51 9.35 10.73
N TYR A 58 -0.22 8.74 9.79
CA TYR A 58 -1.65 8.50 9.94
C TYR A 58 -1.97 7.45 11.02
N LYS A 59 -1.08 6.47 11.19
CA LYS A 59 -1.14 5.50 12.29
C LYS A 59 -1.28 6.18 13.66
N ASP A 60 -0.47 7.19 13.92
CA ASP A 60 -0.41 7.86 15.23
C ASP A 60 -1.60 8.79 15.47
N GLN A 61 -2.15 9.38 14.40
CA GLN A 61 -3.38 10.17 14.50
C GLN A 61 -4.58 9.26 14.78
N LEU A 62 -4.64 8.09 14.13
CA LEU A 62 -5.71 7.12 14.30
C LEU A 62 -5.74 6.54 15.71
N THR A 63 -4.60 6.16 16.28
CA THR A 63 -4.52 5.63 17.65
C THR A 63 -5.01 6.67 18.65
N LYS A 64 -4.55 7.92 18.55
CA LYS A 64 -5.01 9.04 19.40
C LYS A 64 -6.51 9.28 19.29
N SER A 65 -7.07 9.20 18.08
CA SER A 65 -8.51 9.36 17.87
C SER A 65 -9.31 8.22 18.52
N LEU A 66 -8.83 6.99 18.38
CA LEU A 66 -9.47 5.82 18.96
C LEU A 66 -9.49 5.90 20.49
N GLU A 67 -8.35 6.21 21.11
CA GLU A 67 -8.22 6.39 22.57
C GLU A 67 -9.19 7.44 23.10
N LYS A 68 -9.35 8.56 22.40
CA LYS A 68 -10.32 9.60 22.77
C LYS A 68 -11.78 9.13 22.69
N SER A 69 -12.08 8.23 21.76
CA SER A 69 -13.42 7.70 21.54
C SER A 69 -13.79 6.51 22.43
N LEU A 70 -12.81 5.94 23.15
CA LEU A 70 -13.09 4.86 24.09
C LEU A 70 -14.02 5.36 25.21
N PRO A 71 -14.99 4.55 25.66
CA PRO A 71 -15.85 4.91 26.77
C PRO A 71 -15.00 5.25 27.99
N ARG A 72 -15.17 6.44 28.56
CA ARG A 72 -14.56 6.77 29.85
C ARG A 72 -15.08 5.76 30.86
N ARG A 73 -14.18 5.02 31.53
CA ARG A 73 -14.58 4.23 32.70
C ARG A 73 -15.20 5.20 33.69
N ARG A 74 -16.50 5.06 33.93
CA ARG A 74 -17.16 5.74 35.05
C ARG A 74 -16.69 5.03 36.32
N PRO A 75 -16.34 5.76 37.39
CA PRO A 75 -15.98 5.16 38.67
C PRO A 75 -17.12 4.27 39.21
#